data_AF-A0A6P7GX10-F1
#
_entry.id   AF-A0A6P7GX10-F1
#
_cell.length_a   1.000
_cell.length_b   1.000
_cell.length_c   1.000
_cell.angle_alpha   90.00
_cell.angle_beta   90.00
_cell.angle_gamma   90.00
#
_symmetry.space_group_name_H-M   'P 1'
#
loop_
_entity.id
_entity.type
_entity.pdbx_description
1 polymer ?
#
loop_
_entity_poly.entity_id
_entity_poly.type
_entity_poly.pdbx_seq_one_letter_code
_entity_poly.pdbx_strand_id
1 'polypeptide(L)' 'MENKSAQYKYCIVPGCKSTTVRTSNKHFFTLPKEPKRRLKWLKACRRDKKDISQKSIGLYVCEDHFDVYGCHQ' A
#
# COMPACT_ATOMS: atom_id res chain seq x y z
N MET A 1 -22.04 -17.80 0.07
CA MET A 1 -21.14 -16.89 0.82
C MET A 1 -19.73 -17.21 0.36
N GLU A 2 -19.17 -16.38 -0.52
CA GLU A 2 -17.82 -16.60 -1.06
C GLU A 2 -16.78 -16.43 0.05
N ASN A 3 -16.31 -17.56 0.58
CA ASN A 3 -15.15 -17.65 1.46
C ASN A 3 -13.88 -17.41 0.64
N LYS A 4 -13.70 -16.19 0.12
CA LYS A 4 -12.38 -15.76 -0.33
C LYS A 4 -11.59 -15.48 0.93
N SER A 5 -10.62 -16.34 1.22
CA SER A 5 -9.54 -16.14 2.17
C SER A 5 -8.93 -14.76 1.92
N ALA A 6 -9.51 -13.75 2.58
CA ALA A 6 -9.15 -12.37 2.43
C ALA A 6 -7.78 -12.22 3.08
N GLN A 7 -6.72 -12.43 2.30
CA GLN A 7 -5.37 -12.12 2.73
C GLN A 7 -5.42 -10.73 3.33
N TYR A 8 -5.16 -10.65 4.64
CA TYR A 8 -5.29 -9.43 5.42
C TYR A 8 -4.18 -8.47 4.96
N LYS A 9 -4.49 -7.66 3.95
CA LYS A 9 -3.58 -6.63 3.44
C LYS A 9 -3.96 -5.32 4.11
N TYR A 10 -2.95 -4.63 4.61
CA TYR A 10 -3.08 -3.33 5.23
C TYR A 10 -2.16 -2.33 4.51
N CYS A 11 -2.59 -1.08 4.49
CA CYS A 11 -1.78 0.00 3.93
C CYS A 11 -0.54 0.24 4.80
N ILE A 12 0.63 0.36 4.19
CA ILE A 12 1.89 0.65 4.87
C ILE A 12 2.04 2.12 5.26
N VAL A 13 1.08 2.99 4.96
CA VAL A 13 1.16 4.42 5.29
C VAL A 13 0.77 4.61 6.76
N PRO A 14 1.60 5.29 7.57
CA PRO A 14 1.28 5.54 8.97
C PRO A 14 0.00 6.38 9.09
N GLY A 15 -0.95 5.93 9.92
CA GLY A 15 -2.26 6.58 10.09
C GLY A 15 -3.35 6.09 9.12
N CYS A 16 -3.00 5.34 8.08
CA CYS A 16 -3.99 4.77 7.18
C CYS A 16 -4.61 3.50 7.79
N LYS A 17 -5.93 3.51 7.98
CA LYS A 17 -6.71 2.36 8.50
C LYS A 17 -7.37 1.55 7.39
N SER A 18 -6.99 1.78 6.13
CA SER A 18 -7.49 1.05 4.97
C SER A 18 -6.92 -0.36 4.97
N THR A 19 -7.80 -1.34 5.09
CA THR A 19 -7.48 -2.77 5.04
C THR A 19 -8.39 -3.46 4.03
N THR A 20 -7.93 -4.55 3.41
CA THR A 20 -8.78 -5.32 2.47
C THR A 20 -10.03 -5.88 3.14
N VAL A 21 -10.04 -6.02 4.48
CA VAL A 21 -11.24 -6.45 5.23
C VAL A 21 -12.25 -5.32 5.36
N ARG A 22 -11.83 -4.10 5.74
CA ARG A 22 -12.76 -2.96 5.92
C ARG A 22 -13.11 -2.27 4.61
N THR A 23 -12.23 -2.37 3.62
CA THR A 23 -12.30 -1.68 2.34
C THR A 23 -11.99 -2.67 1.22
N SER A 24 -12.81 -3.73 1.11
CA SER A 24 -12.68 -4.76 0.06
C SER A 24 -12.79 -4.19 -1.36
N ASN A 25 -13.55 -3.09 -1.52
CA ASN A 25 -13.72 -2.41 -2.80
C ASN A 25 -12.56 -1.46 -3.18
N LYS A 26 -11.57 -1.25 -2.29
CA LYS A 26 -10.42 -0.39 -2.60
C LYS A 26 -9.29 -1.21 -3.22
N HIS A 27 -8.60 -0.62 -4.18
CA HIS A 27 -7.40 -1.16 -4.79
C HIS A 27 -6.21 -0.99 -3.85
N PHE A 28 -5.43 -2.06 -3.73
CA PHE A 28 -4.19 -2.10 -2.98
C PHE A 28 -3.06 -2.45 -3.93
N PHE A 29 -2.14 -1.52 -4.11
CA PHE A 29 -0.96 -1.67 -4.96
C PHE A 29 0.19 -2.26 -4.16
N THR A 30 0.83 -3.29 -4.71
CA THR A 30 2.05 -3.87 -4.13
C THR A 30 3.27 -3.06 -4.50
N LEU A 31 4.23 -2.97 -3.57
CA LEU A 31 5.50 -2.33 -3.87
C LEU A 31 6.26 -3.15 -4.93
N PRO A 32 6.90 -2.48 -5.91
CA PRO A 32 7.70 -3.16 -6.92
C PRO A 32 8.89 -3.89 -6.29
N LYS A 33 9.33 -4.98 -6.92
CA LYS A 33 10.54 -5.73 -6.53
C LYS A 33 11.83 -4.94 -6.74
N GLU A 34 11.81 -3.96 -7.64
CA GLU A 34 12.97 -3.12 -7.93
C GLU A 34 13.34 -2.21 -6.75
N PRO A 35 14.59 -2.27 -6.24
CA PRO A 35 14.98 -1.54 -5.04
C PRO A 35 14.89 -0.02 -5.21
N LYS A 36 15.24 0.52 -6.39
CA LYS A 36 15.17 1.96 -6.68
C LYS A 36 13.73 2.49 -6.66
N ARG A 37 12.79 1.78 -7.30
CA ARG A 37 11.36 2.15 -7.28
C ARG A 37 10.77 1.96 -5.90
N ARG A 38 11.09 0.85 -5.23
CA ARG A 38 10.63 0.56 -3.88
C ARG A 38 11.06 1.63 -2.88
N LEU A 39 12.28 2.15 -2.98
CA LEU A 39 12.75 3.26 -2.15
C LEU A 39 11.90 4.52 -2.36
N LYS A 40 11.56 4.86 -3.61
CA LYS A 40 10.66 5.99 -3.91
C LYS A 40 9.28 5.80 -3.29
N TRP A 41 8.73 4.58 -3.37
CA TRP A 41 7.44 4.23 -2.76
C TRP A 41 7.46 4.33 -1.23
N LEU A 42 8.50 3.80 -0.59
CA LEU A 42 8.68 3.94 0.86
C LEU A 42 8.76 5.41 1.27
N LYS A 43 9.58 6.20 0.56
CA LYS A 43 9.70 7.64 0.80
C LYS A 43 8.36 8.38 0.63
N ALA A 44 7.58 8.03 -0.40
CA ALA A 44 6.23 8.57 -0.60
C ALA A 44 5.28 8.19 0.56
N CYS A 45 5.40 6.96 1.08
CA CYS A 45 4.64 6.49 2.24
C CYS A 45 5.16 7.03 3.59
N ARG A 46 6.10 7.99 3.57
CA ARG A 46 6.84 8.49 4.75
C ARG A 46 7.45 7.38 5.60
N ARG A 47 7.93 6.33 4.95
CA ARG A 47 8.63 5.19 5.54
C ARG A 47 10.07 5.19 5.08
N ASP A 48 10.99 4.95 5.99
CA ASP A 48 12.41 4.79 5.67
C ASP A 48 12.79 3.32 5.48
N LYS A 49 13.89 3.09 4.76
CA LYS A 49 14.51 1.75 4.62
C LYS A 49 14.91 1.10 5.95
N LYS A 50 14.96 1.89 7.03
CA LYS A 50 15.22 1.44 8.40
C LYS A 50 13.96 0.86 9.05
N ASP A 51 12.79 1.38 8.69
CA ASP A 51 11.48 0.99 9.22
C ASP A 51 10.96 -0.28 8.54
N ILE A 52 11.31 -0.45 7.26
CA ILE A 52 10.83 -1.54 6.43
C ILE A 52 12.01 -2.26 5.76
N SER A 53 12.12 -3.56 6.04
CA SER A 53 13.13 -4.40 5.40
C SER A 53 12.92 -4.49 3.89
N GLN A 54 14.02 -4.48 3.13
CA GLN A 54 13.97 -4.74 1.68
C GLN A 54 13.40 -6.12 1.36
N LYS A 55 13.51 -7.07 2.31
CA LYS A 55 12.94 -8.42 2.21
C LYS A 55 11.46 -8.49 2.61
N SER A 56 10.85 -7.42 3.13
CA SER A 56 9.44 -7.44 3.52
C SER A 56 8.55 -7.63 2.29
N ILE A 57 8.10 -8.85 2.11
CA ILE A 57 7.05 -9.23 1.16
C ILE A 57 5.69 -8.88 1.78
N GLY A 58 4.71 -8.47 0.95
CA GLY A 58 3.38 -8.11 1.44
C GLY A 58 3.24 -6.66 1.93
N LEU A 59 3.95 -5.72 1.32
CA LEU A 59 3.71 -4.30 1.52
C LEU A 59 2.72 -3.79 0.48
N TYR A 60 1.66 -3.15 0.94
CA TYR A 60 0.58 -2.64 0.11
C TYR A 60 0.32 -1.17 0.41
N VAL A 61 -0.06 -0.42 -0.62
CA VAL A 61 -0.51 0.97 -0.50
C VAL A 61 -1.89 1.05 -1.14
N CYS A 62 -2.86 1.61 -0.43
CA CYS A 62 -4.20 1.78 -0.97
C CYS A 62 -4.26 2.89 -2.01
N GLU A 63 -5.20 2.80 -2.95
CA GLU A 63 -5.48 3.81 -3.98
C GLU A 63 -5.71 5.22 -3.42
N ASP A 64 -6.17 5.34 -2.17
CA ASP A 64 -6.36 6.62 -1.46
C ASP A 64 -5.08 7.48 -1.42
N HIS A 65 -3.92 6.84 -1.49
CA HIS A 65 -2.61 7.51 -1.54
C HIS A 65 -2.07 7.67 -2.96
N PHE A 66 -2.76 7.09 -3.94
CA PHE A 66 -2.55 7.35 -5.35
C PHE A 66 -3.57 8.39 -5.76
N ASP A 67 -3.16 9.65 -5.69
CA ASP A 67 -3.93 10.71 -6.31
C ASP A 67 -3.89 10.50 -7.84
N VAL A 68 -4.84 9.72 -8.34
CA VAL A 68 -5.09 9.56 -9.78
C VAL A 68 -6.04 10.67 -10.27
N TYR A 69 -6.69 11.36 -9.33
CA TYR A 69 -7.62 12.46 -9.59
C TYR A 69 -6.98 13.81 -9.29
N GLY A 70 -5.87 14.10 -9.98
CA GLY A 70 -5.44 15.46 -10.22
C GLY A 70 -6.41 16.14 -11.20
N CYS A 71 -7.64 16.40 -10.78
CA CYS A 71 -8.55 17.28 -11.50
C CYS A 71 -9.24 18.20 -10.49
N HIS A 72 -8.51 19.26 -10.12
CA HIS A 72 -9.12 20.48 -9.63
C HIS A 72 -9.47 21.30 -10.86
N GLN A 73 -10.73 21.28 -11.27
CA GLN A 73 -11.34 22.32 -12.11
C GLN A 73 -12.82 22.44 -11.75
#